data_AF-A0A9E5H5J7-F1
#
_entry.id   AF-A0A9E5H5J7-F1
#
_cell.length_a   1.000
_cell.length_b   1.000
_cell.length_c   1.000
_cell.angle_alpha   90.00
_cell.angle_beta   90.00
_cell.angle_gamma   90.00
#
_symmetry.space_group_name_H-M   'P 1'
#
loop_
_entity.id
_entity.type
_entity.pdbx_description
1 polymer ?
#
loop_
_entity_poly.entity_id
_entity_poly.type
_entity_poly.pdbx_seq_one_letter_code
_entity_poly.pdbx_strand_id
1 'polypeptide(L)'
;MKIGITFSSFDLLHAGHVKMLEEAKTQCDYLICGLQTDPTLDRPEKNRPVQTVVERYIQLKGCKFVDEIVPYATEQDLEDILRSFKIDVRIIGDEYMNKPFTGREYCEQAGIAFFFN
;
A
#
# COMPACT_ATOMS: atom_id res chain seq x y z
N MET A 1 12.02 -10.31 -12.23
CA MET A 1 11.39 -9.05 -11.78
C MET A 1 10.33 -9.42 -10.77
N LYS A 2 10.60 -9.15 -9.49
CA LYS A 2 9.69 -9.37 -8.36
C LYS A 2 8.88 -8.11 -8.12
N ILE A 3 7.56 -8.19 -8.15
CA ILE A 3 6.65 -7.05 -7.97
C ILE A 3 6.13 -7.04 -6.54
N GLY A 4 6.37 -5.94 -5.84
CA GLY A 4 5.88 -5.67 -4.50
C GLY A 4 4.72 -4.70 -4.51
N ILE A 5 3.81 -4.83 -3.55
CA ILE A 5 2.73 -3.86 -3.34
C ILE A 5 2.55 -3.52 -1.87
N THR A 6 2.29 -2.26 -1.59
CA THR A 6 1.87 -1.76 -0.27
C THR A 6 0.71 -0.79 -0.42
N PHE A 7 -0.11 -0.62 0.62
CA PHE A 7 -1.30 0.24 0.61
C PHE A 7 -1.28 1.18 1.81
N SER A 8 -1.52 2.47 1.58
CA SER A 8 -1.66 3.46 2.64
C SER A 8 -2.36 4.71 2.13
N SER A 9 -2.80 5.58 3.04
CA SER A 9 -3.19 6.94 2.68
C SER A 9 -1.97 7.81 2.35
N PHE A 10 -0.77 7.52 2.89
CA PHE A 10 0.44 8.33 2.72
C PHE A 10 0.24 9.83 2.99
N ASP A 11 -0.62 10.15 3.98
CA ASP A 11 -0.86 11.53 4.37
C ASP A 11 0.35 12.11 5.10
N LEU A 12 0.67 13.39 4.84
CA LEU A 12 1.85 14.07 5.37
C LEU A 12 3.12 13.24 5.19
N LEU A 13 3.49 12.90 3.95
CA LEU A 13 4.60 12.00 3.66
C LEU A 13 5.90 12.43 4.38
N HIS A 14 6.25 11.70 5.44
CA HIS A 14 7.33 12.03 6.35
C HIS A 14 8.42 10.94 6.35
N ALA A 15 9.49 11.16 7.12
CA ALA A 15 10.65 10.26 7.19
C ALA A 15 10.27 8.79 7.49
N GLY A 16 9.29 8.56 8.38
CA GLY A 16 8.75 7.21 8.63
C GLY A 16 8.22 6.50 7.37
N HIS A 17 7.39 7.17 6.56
CA HIS A 17 6.92 6.60 5.29
C HIS A 17 8.08 6.33 4.32
N VAL A 18 9.04 7.25 4.23
CA VAL A 18 10.21 7.07 3.35
C VAL A 18 11.04 5.86 3.78
N LYS A 19 11.22 5.65 5.09
CA LYS A 19 11.94 4.50 5.63
C LYS A 19 11.20 3.18 5.37
N MET A 20 9.88 3.17 5.59
CA MET A 20 9.04 2.02 5.29
C MET A 20 9.11 1.65 3.80
N LEU A 21 9.05 2.63 2.90
CA LEU A 21 9.17 2.41 1.45
C LEU A 21 10.56 1.96 1.02
N GLU A 22 11.63 2.45 1.67
CA GLU A 22 12.99 1.96 1.46
C GLU A 22 13.09 0.46 1.77
N GLU A 23 12.56 0.04 2.92
CA GLU A 23 12.54 -1.36 3.32
C GLU A 23 11.66 -2.21 2.40
N ALA A 24 10.47 -1.71 2.03
CA ALA A 24 9.59 -2.37 1.06
C ALA A 24 10.30 -2.63 -0.28
N LYS A 25 11.06 -1.65 -0.76
CA LYS A 25 11.83 -1.76 -2.00
C LYS A 25 12.95 -2.80 -1.92
N THR A 26 13.50 -3.11 -0.74
CA THR A 26 14.48 -4.20 -0.61
C THR A 26 13.88 -5.58 -0.90
N GLN A 27 12.54 -5.69 -0.87
CA GLN A 27 11.83 -6.95 -1.04
C GLN A 27 11.35 -7.18 -2.48
N CYS A 28 11.53 -6.22 -3.39
CA CYS A 28 11.01 -6.29 -4.75
C CYS A 28 11.87 -5.47 -5.73
N ASP A 29 11.79 -5.82 -7.02
CA ASP A 29 12.42 -5.04 -8.09
C ASP A 29 11.55 -3.85 -8.50
N TYR A 30 10.23 -3.94 -8.30
CA TYR A 30 9.23 -2.94 -8.69
C TYR A 30 8.18 -2.81 -7.59
N LEU A 31 8.03 -1.61 -7.01
CA LEU A 31 7.14 -1.32 -5.89
C LEU A 31 5.95 -0.48 -6.35
N ILE A 32 4.78 -1.09 -6.23
CA ILE A 32 3.48 -0.45 -6.43
C ILE A 32 3.00 0.08 -5.08
N CYS A 33 2.60 1.35 -5.03
CA CYS A 33 1.94 1.93 -3.87
C CYS A 33 0.47 2.20 -4.18
N GLY A 34 -0.42 1.47 -3.51
CA GLY A 34 -1.84 1.78 -3.46
C GLY A 34 -2.07 3.04 -2.62
N LEU A 35 -2.56 4.10 -3.24
CA LEU A 35 -2.84 5.38 -2.58
C LEU A 35 -4.33 5.50 -2.25
N GLN A 36 -4.68 5.32 -0.98
CA GLN A 36 -6.07 5.43 -0.56
C GLN A 36 -6.56 6.87 -0.67
N THR A 37 -7.68 7.11 -1.35
CA THR A 37 -8.23 8.46 -1.51
C THR A 37 -8.76 8.99 -0.17
N ASP A 38 -9.56 8.20 0.53
CA ASP A 38 -10.14 8.56 1.82
C ASP A 38 -10.47 7.28 2.64
N PRO A 39 -9.73 6.98 3.72
CA PRO A 39 -10.00 5.82 4.57
C PRO A 39 -11.35 5.85 5.28
N THR A 40 -11.98 7.02 5.41
CA THR A 40 -13.25 7.15 6.15
C THR A 40 -14.45 6.53 5.42
N LEU A 41 -14.30 6.21 4.13
CA LEU A 41 -15.34 5.57 3.32
C LEU A 41 -15.69 4.17 3.82
N ASP A 42 -14.69 3.37 4.20
CA ASP A 42 -14.90 2.03 4.76
C ASP A 42 -14.73 1.99 6.27
N ARG A 43 -13.99 2.96 6.82
CA ARG A 43 -13.58 2.99 8.24
C ARG A 43 -13.90 4.34 8.86
N PRO A 44 -15.17 4.62 9.23
CA PRO A 44 -15.61 5.92 9.71
C PRO A 44 -14.90 6.42 10.98
N GLU A 45 -14.28 5.52 11.74
CA GLU A 45 -13.47 5.83 12.92
C GLU A 45 -12.07 6.37 12.60
N LYS A 46 -11.62 6.26 11.34
CA LYS A 46 -10.33 6.80 10.89
C LYS A 46 -10.44 8.31 10.63
N ASN A 47 -9.28 8.96 10.60
CA ASN A 47 -9.20 10.36 10.22
C ASN A 47 -9.16 10.51 8.70
N ARG A 48 -9.87 11.52 8.21
CA ARG A 48 -9.71 12.00 6.83
C ARG A 48 -8.30 12.57 6.63
N PRO A 49 -7.65 12.36 5.47
CA PRO A 49 -6.34 12.93 5.20
C PRO A 49 -6.38 14.46 5.24
N VAL A 50 -5.35 15.07 5.81
CA VAL A 50 -5.16 16.52 5.80
C VAL A 50 -4.88 17.01 4.39
N GLN A 51 -4.11 16.23 3.63
CA GLN A 51 -3.72 16.56 2.26
C GLN A 51 -4.65 15.93 1.23
N THR A 52 -4.86 16.66 0.14
CA THR A 52 -5.58 16.14 -1.03
C THR A 52 -4.88 14.91 -1.60
N VAL A 53 -5.61 14.06 -2.30
CA VAL A 53 -5.02 12.91 -3.01
C VAL A 53 -3.93 13.34 -4.00
N VAL A 54 -4.09 14.52 -4.63
CA VAL A 54 -3.12 15.05 -5.60
C VAL A 54 -1.80 15.42 -4.91
N GLU A 55 -1.85 16.11 -3.77
CA GLU A 55 -0.63 16.44 -3.01
C GLU A 55 0.12 15.19 -2.56
N ARG A 56 -0.61 14.20 -2.03
CA ARG A 56 -0.04 12.92 -1.59
C ARG A 56 0.55 12.13 -2.75
N TYR A 57 -0.14 12.11 -3.90
CA TYR A 57 0.37 11.49 -5.13
C TYR A 57 1.68 12.13 -5.58
N ILE A 58 1.77 13.47 -5.61
CA ILE A 58 2.99 14.19 -6.00
C ILE A 58 4.16 13.87 -5.06
N GLN A 59 3.91 13.88 -3.75
CA GLN A 59 4.93 13.54 -2.76
C GLN A 59 5.42 12.10 -2.92
N LEU A 60 4.49 11.15 -3.07
CA LEU A 60 4.80 9.74 -3.24
C LEU A 60 5.56 9.47 -4.55
N LYS A 61 5.20 10.16 -5.64
CA LYS A 61 5.91 10.10 -6.93
C LYS A 61 7.33 10.65 -6.83
N GLY A 62 7.58 11.59 -5.93
CA GLY A 62 8.92 12.12 -5.65
C GLY A 62 9.80 11.16 -4.84
N CYS A 63 9.24 10.08 -4.28
CA CYS A 63 9.98 9.10 -3.51
C CYS A 63 10.71 8.12 -4.46
N LYS A 64 12.04 8.09 -4.41
CA LYS A 64 12.89 7.25 -5.29
C LYS A 64 12.62 5.74 -5.19
N PHE A 65 11.92 5.29 -4.15
CA PHE A 65 11.64 3.88 -3.89
C PHE A 65 10.33 3.40 -4.54
N VAL A 66 9.49 4.34 -5.00
CA VAL A 66 8.18 4.06 -5.58
C VAL A 66 8.29 4.05 -7.10
N ASP A 67 7.83 2.97 -7.73
CA ASP A 67 7.86 2.86 -9.19
C ASP A 67 6.48 3.15 -9.81
N GLU A 68 5.40 2.77 -9.13
CA GLU A 68 4.02 2.98 -9.58
C GLU A 68 3.11 3.38 -8.42
N ILE A 69 2.09 4.19 -8.73
CA ILE A 69 1.08 4.61 -7.77
C ILE A 69 -0.29 4.32 -8.36
N VAL A 70 -1.10 3.57 -7.61
CA VAL A 70 -2.47 3.20 -7.99
C VAL A 70 -3.44 3.80 -6.96
N PRO A 71 -4.15 4.89 -7.30
CA PRO A 71 -5.19 5.42 -6.41
C PRO A 71 -6.35 4.44 -6.28
N TYR A 72 -6.91 4.33 -5.07
CA TYR A 72 -8.08 3.48 -4.79
C TYR A 72 -8.95 4.11 -3.70
N ALA A 73 -10.24 3.83 -3.68
CA ALA A 73 -11.16 4.44 -2.72
C ALA A 73 -11.55 3.47 -1.59
N THR A 74 -11.89 2.25 -1.97
CA THR A 74 -12.54 1.28 -1.08
C THR A 74 -11.70 0.03 -0.83
N GLU A 75 -12.06 -0.74 0.20
CA GLU A 75 -11.48 -2.06 0.44
C GLU A 75 -11.73 -3.03 -0.72
N GLN A 76 -12.87 -2.90 -1.42
CA GLN A 76 -13.14 -3.66 -2.64
C GLN A 76 -12.14 -3.31 -3.75
N ASP A 77 -11.86 -2.02 -3.97
CA ASP A 77 -10.87 -1.59 -4.97
C ASP A 77 -9.47 -2.17 -4.66
N LEU A 78 -9.11 -2.26 -3.38
CA LEU A 78 -7.84 -2.88 -2.95
C LEU A 78 -7.77 -4.35 -3.37
N GLU A 79 -8.85 -5.12 -3.17
CA GLU A 79 -8.90 -6.51 -3.62
C GLU A 79 -8.85 -6.63 -5.14
N ASP A 80 -9.54 -5.75 -5.85
CA ASP A 80 -9.56 -5.72 -7.31
C ASP A 80 -8.15 -5.42 -7.87
N ILE A 81 -7.39 -4.53 -7.22
CA ILE A 81 -5.98 -4.28 -7.54
C ILE A 81 -5.14 -5.55 -7.33
N LEU A 82 -5.27 -6.22 -6.18
CA LEU A 82 -4.54 -7.46 -5.91
C LEU A 82 -4.83 -8.56 -6.96
N ARG A 83 -6.04 -8.57 -7.54
CA ARG A 83 -6.46 -9.52 -8.58
C ARG A 83 -6.04 -9.11 -9.98
N SER A 84 -5.89 -7.82 -10.24
CA SER A 84 -5.62 -7.28 -11.58
C SER A 84 -4.13 -7.25 -11.91
N PHE A 85 -3.28 -7.12 -10.91
CA PHE A 85 -1.83 -7.06 -11.08
C PHE A 85 -1.17 -8.41 -10.77
N LYS A 86 -0.06 -8.69 -11.46
CA LYS A 86 0.84 -9.76 -11.03
C LYS A 86 1.65 -9.26 -9.83
N ILE A 87 1.31 -9.73 -8.64
CA ILE A 87 1.98 -9.38 -7.39
C ILE A 87 2.74 -10.60 -6.87
N ASP A 88 4.00 -10.42 -6.48
CA ASP A 88 4.83 -11.50 -5.91
C ASP A 88 4.96 -11.35 -4.38
N VAL A 89 4.93 -10.11 -3.85
CA VAL A 89 5.01 -9.83 -2.42
C VAL A 89 4.10 -8.68 -2.01
N ARG A 90 3.39 -8.85 -0.90
CA ARG A 90 2.63 -7.80 -0.23
C ARG A 90 3.39 -7.32 1.00
N ILE A 91 3.72 -6.03 1.02
CA ILE A 91 4.38 -5.35 2.13
C ILE A 91 3.33 -4.66 2.99
N ILE A 92 3.34 -4.95 4.29
CA ILE A 92 2.35 -4.47 5.25
C ILE A 92 3.02 -4.20 6.60
N GLY A 93 2.47 -3.27 7.37
CA GLY A 93 2.98 -2.95 8.70
C GLY A 93 3.02 -4.15 9.65
N ASP A 94 4.07 -4.26 10.45
CA ASP A 94 4.28 -5.33 11.43
C ASP A 94 3.14 -5.46 12.45
N GLU A 95 2.42 -4.36 12.71
CA GLU A 95 1.27 -4.32 13.61
C GLU A 95 0.08 -5.15 13.11
N TYR A 96 0.09 -5.57 11.84
CA TYR A 96 -0.93 -6.41 11.22
C TYR A 96 -0.59 -7.91 11.20
N MET A 97 0.61 -8.32 11.64
CA MET A 97 1.04 -9.74 11.58
C MET A 97 0.04 -10.72 12.20
N ASN A 98 -0.59 -10.31 13.31
CA ASN A 98 -1.56 -11.12 14.05
C ASN A 98 -2.99 -10.54 13.99
N LYS A 99 -3.26 -9.62 13.05
CA LYS A 99 -4.57 -8.97 12.89
C LYS A 99 -5.17 -9.28 11.53
N PRO A 100 -6.50 -9.24 11.39
CA PRO A 100 -7.12 -9.29 10.07
C PRO A 100 -6.78 -8.03 9.26
N PHE A 101 -6.61 -8.21 7.95
CA PHE A 101 -6.47 -7.13 6.98
C PHE A 101 -7.04 -7.57 5.63
N THR A 102 -7.57 -6.61 4.87
CA THR A 102 -8.23 -6.82 3.57
C THR A 102 -7.33 -7.58 2.61
N GLY A 103 -7.83 -8.56 1.86
CA GLY A 103 -7.06 -9.31 0.86
C GLY A 103 -6.05 -10.34 1.40
N ARG A 104 -6.01 -10.60 2.71
CA ARG A 104 -5.13 -11.64 3.28
C ARG A 104 -5.39 -13.02 2.68
N GLU A 105 -6.65 -13.47 2.73
CA GLU A 105 -7.06 -14.80 2.24
C GLU A 105 -6.73 -14.97 0.76
N TYR A 106 -6.99 -13.95 -0.05
CA TYR A 106 -6.65 -13.98 -1.47
C TYR A 106 -5.14 -14.08 -1.70
N CYS A 107 -4.33 -13.30 -0.98
CA CYS A 107 -2.87 -13.38 -1.07
C CYS A 107 -2.35 -14.79 -0.72
N GLU A 108 -2.88 -15.41 0.33
CA GLU A 108 -2.53 -16.78 0.73
C GLU A 108 -2.91 -17.80 -0.37
N GLN A 109 -4.13 -17.69 -0.93
CA GLN A 109 -4.60 -18.57 -2.01
C GLN A 109 -3.81 -18.40 -3.31
N ALA A 110 -3.42 -17.18 -3.64
CA ALA A 110 -2.66 -16.85 -4.85
C ALA A 110 -1.15 -17.08 -4.70
N GLY A 111 -0.66 -17.46 -3.50
CA GLY A 111 0.76 -17.67 -3.25
C GLY A 111 1.59 -16.38 -3.19
N ILE A 112 0.95 -15.25 -2.89
CA ILE A 112 1.61 -13.95 -2.70
C ILE A 112 2.31 -13.97 -1.33
N ALA A 113 3.62 -13.73 -1.30
CA ALA A 113 4.37 -13.68 -0.05
C ALA A 113 4.01 -12.43 0.77
N PHE A 114 4.13 -12.51 2.09
CA PHE A 114 4.03 -11.34 2.96
C PHE A 114 5.40 -10.92 3.45
N PHE A 115 5.62 -9.60 3.50
CA PHE A 115 6.72 -8.99 4.25
C PHE A 115 6.13 -7.98 5.23
N PHE A 116 6.50 -8.13 6.50
CA PHE A 116 6.05 -7.28 7.59
C PHE A 116 7.18 -6.33 7.98
N ASN A 117 6.91 -5.03 8.03
CA ASN A 117 7.90 -3.99 8.36
C ASN A 117 7.35 -2.83 9.18
#